data_AF-A0A379JH16-F1
#
_entry.id   AF-A0A379JH16-F1
#
_cell.length_a   1.000
_cell.length_b   1.000
_cell.length_c   1.000
_cell.angle_alpha   90.00
_cell.angle_beta   90.00
_cell.angle_gamma   90.00
#
_symmetry.space_group_name_H-M   'P 1'
#
loop_
_entity.id
_entity.type
_entity.pdbx_description
1 polymer ?
#
loop_
_entity_poly.entity_id
_entity_poly.type
_entity_poly.pdbx_seq_one_letter_code
_entity_poly.pdbx_strand_id
1 'polypeptide(L)'
;MVGMTGDGGLAADGIVARLLDSPEPSIRWRVLTRLLGTPADDPAVRSVRADIAASVRVRTLLSERRDDGTLPFHPYGATWYGAHWVLVALAELGYPGGDESLIPLREQALGWVLSEEYRTRHIGQVRGLPTLHASIDGNLLWALLSLGLADERAEELVTRLLATQWPDGGWNCDRHASGRVSSFVESLIPLRALALHAQRTGREDSRDAVVRAGEPFLSRQLFRRIGDGTVMAKSFVQLHFPC
;
A
#
# COMPACT_ATOMS: atom_id res chain seq x y z
N MET A 1 43.51 -1.70 -26.90
CA MET A 1 42.47 -2.01 -27.91
C MET A 1 42.08 -3.46 -27.68
N VAL A 2 40.78 -3.76 -27.76
CA VAL A 2 40.09 -4.99 -27.31
C VAL A 2 39.98 -5.05 -25.77
N GLY A 3 38.83 -4.98 -25.13
CA GLY A 3 37.44 -5.05 -25.57
C GLY A 3 36.64 -5.65 -24.42
N MET A 4 36.15 -4.81 -23.49
CA MET A 4 35.16 -5.23 -22.49
C MET A 4 33.83 -4.55 -22.81
N THR A 5 33.09 -5.18 -23.73
CA THR A 5 31.65 -4.98 -23.93
C THR A 5 31.01 -6.26 -23.36
N GLY A 6 30.21 -6.22 -22.30
CA GLY A 6 28.91 -5.56 -22.28
C GLY A 6 27.79 -6.59 -22.45
N ASP A 7 27.86 -7.74 -21.78
CA ASP A 7 26.89 -8.84 -21.93
C ASP A 7 25.69 -8.72 -20.97
N GLY A 8 25.84 -7.92 -19.90
CA GLY A 8 24.78 -7.67 -18.91
C GLY A 8 23.68 -6.72 -19.40
N GLY A 9 23.97 -5.85 -20.37
CA GLY A 9 22.99 -4.91 -20.95
C GLY A 9 21.96 -5.61 -21.85
N LEU A 10 22.43 -6.49 -22.74
CA LEU A 10 21.57 -7.23 -23.68
C LEU A 10 20.60 -8.19 -22.98
N ALA A 11 21.04 -8.84 -21.89
CA ALA A 11 20.18 -9.72 -21.09
C ALA A 11 19.13 -8.94 -20.28
N ALA A 12 19.50 -7.76 -19.75
CA ALA A 12 18.58 -6.86 -19.07
C ALA A 12 17.52 -6.31 -20.04
N ASP A 13 17.94 -5.90 -21.24
CA ASP A 13 17.02 -5.43 -22.30
C ASP A 13 16.04 -6.55 -22.73
N GLY A 14 16.51 -7.80 -22.81
CA GLY A 14 15.66 -8.95 -23.10
C GLY A 14 14.66 -9.31 -21.99
N ILE A 15 15.01 -9.08 -20.71
CA ILE A 15 14.05 -9.23 -19.60
C ILE A 15 13.02 -8.11 -19.63
N VAL A 16 13.45 -6.86 -19.80
CA VAL A 16 12.55 -5.70 -19.86
C VAL A 16 11.55 -5.84 -21.01
N ALA A 17 12.02 -6.22 -22.20
CA ALA A 17 11.15 -6.47 -23.35
C ALA A 17 10.09 -7.55 -23.06
N ARG A 18 10.48 -8.68 -22.43
CA ARG A 18 9.53 -9.73 -22.03
C ARG A 18 8.51 -9.26 -21.00
N LEU A 19 8.90 -8.40 -20.06
CA LEU A 19 7.98 -7.85 -19.07
C LEU A 19 7.04 -6.80 -19.68
N LEU A 20 7.50 -6.02 -20.66
CA LEU A 20 6.67 -5.11 -21.45
C LEU A 20 5.68 -5.83 -22.38
N ASP A 21 6.00 -7.06 -22.79
CA ASP A 21 5.12 -7.95 -23.58
C ASP A 21 4.25 -8.87 -22.69
N SER A 22 4.28 -8.68 -21.36
CA SER A 22 3.52 -9.51 -20.43
C SER A 22 2.01 -9.46 -20.73
N PRO A 23 1.30 -10.62 -20.73
CA PRO A 23 -0.15 -10.64 -20.87
C PRO A 23 -0.87 -9.99 -19.69
N GLU A 24 -0.21 -9.87 -18.53
CA GLU A 24 -0.72 -9.16 -17.37
C GLU A 24 -0.43 -7.65 -17.51
N PRO A 25 -1.45 -6.79 -17.75
CA PRO A 25 -1.25 -5.35 -17.93
C PRO A 25 -0.67 -4.66 -16.68
N SER A 26 -0.93 -5.15 -15.47
CA SER A 26 -0.34 -4.58 -14.26
C SER A 26 1.18 -4.75 -14.19
N ILE A 27 1.74 -5.81 -14.79
CA ILE A 27 3.19 -5.99 -14.93
C ILE A 27 3.74 -4.93 -15.90
N ARG A 28 3.13 -4.80 -17.08
CA ARG A 28 3.52 -3.79 -18.08
C ARG A 28 3.51 -2.38 -17.50
N TRP A 29 2.47 -2.03 -16.74
CA TRP A 29 2.34 -0.73 -16.09
C TRP A 29 3.45 -0.47 -15.07
N ARG A 30 3.79 -1.47 -14.23
CA ARG A 30 4.89 -1.35 -13.27
C ARG A 30 6.25 -1.21 -13.96
N VAL A 31 6.47 -1.92 -15.06
CA VAL A 31 7.70 -1.80 -15.84
C VAL A 31 7.83 -0.37 -16.39
N LEU A 32 6.80 0.14 -17.05
CA LEU A 32 6.80 1.50 -17.59
C LEU A 32 7.05 2.55 -16.50
N THR A 33 6.31 2.48 -15.39
CA THR A 33 6.31 3.55 -14.39
C THR A 33 7.39 3.43 -13.31
N ARG A 34 7.70 2.21 -12.87
CA ARG A 34 8.63 1.97 -11.74
C ARG A 34 10.03 1.60 -12.19
N LEU A 35 10.17 0.85 -13.29
CA LEU A 35 11.47 0.46 -13.81
C LEU A 35 12.02 1.50 -14.80
N LEU A 36 11.19 1.96 -15.73
CA LEU A 36 11.61 2.90 -16.78
C LEU A 36 11.34 4.37 -16.44
N GLY A 37 10.60 4.65 -15.36
CA GLY A 37 10.30 6.02 -14.92
C GLY A 37 9.41 6.81 -15.89
N THR A 38 8.65 6.12 -16.74
CA THR A 38 7.76 6.75 -17.72
C THR A 38 6.68 7.57 -17.01
N PRO A 39 6.46 8.85 -17.37
CA PRO A 39 5.46 9.71 -16.75
C PRO A 39 4.04 9.15 -16.82
N ALA A 40 3.21 9.48 -15.83
CA ALA A 40 1.84 8.95 -15.73
C ALA A 40 0.90 9.43 -16.85
N ASP A 41 1.21 10.57 -17.46
CA ASP A 41 0.53 11.18 -18.60
C ASP A 41 1.14 10.77 -19.96
N ASP A 42 2.08 9.83 -19.98
CA ASP A 42 2.55 9.26 -21.23
C ASP A 42 1.43 8.42 -21.90
N PRO A 43 1.22 8.54 -23.23
CA PRO A 43 0.24 7.73 -23.95
C PRO A 43 0.34 6.21 -23.70
N ALA A 44 1.55 5.66 -23.59
CA ALA A 44 1.77 4.24 -23.34
C ALA A 44 1.27 3.83 -21.95
N VAL A 45 1.54 4.66 -20.93
CA VAL A 45 1.06 4.43 -19.56
C VAL A 45 -0.46 4.51 -19.49
N ARG A 46 -1.09 5.49 -20.17
CA ARG A 46 -2.55 5.59 -20.27
C ARG A 46 -3.16 4.38 -20.97
N SER A 47 -2.56 3.92 -22.06
CA SER A 47 -3.03 2.74 -22.81
C SER A 47 -3.03 1.49 -21.92
N VAL A 48 -1.92 1.20 -21.24
CA VAL A 48 -1.84 0.03 -20.35
C VAL A 48 -2.81 0.14 -19.18
N ARG A 49 -3.08 1.34 -18.67
CA ARG A 49 -4.10 1.55 -17.64
C ARG A 49 -5.53 1.26 -18.12
N ALA A 50 -5.84 1.57 -19.38
CA ALA A 50 -7.11 1.17 -19.98
C ALA A 50 -7.20 -0.38 -20.08
N ASP A 51 -6.12 -1.06 -20.44
CA ASP A 51 -6.06 -2.52 -20.42
C ASP A 51 -6.27 -3.10 -19.01
N ILE A 52 -5.69 -2.47 -17.97
CA ILE A 52 -5.91 -2.86 -16.56
C ILE A 52 -7.40 -2.78 -16.24
N ALA A 53 -8.06 -1.66 -16.56
CA ALA A 53 -9.48 -1.47 -16.27
C ALA A 53 -10.37 -2.52 -16.97
N ALA A 54 -10.01 -2.94 -18.18
CA ALA A 54 -10.72 -3.98 -18.93
C ALA A 54 -10.33 -5.42 -18.54
N SER A 55 -9.30 -5.60 -17.71
CA SER A 55 -8.75 -6.91 -17.37
C SER A 55 -9.77 -7.82 -16.67
N VAL A 56 -9.58 -9.13 -16.78
CA VAL A 56 -10.41 -10.11 -16.06
C VAL A 56 -10.33 -9.88 -14.54
N ARG A 57 -9.13 -9.58 -14.00
CA ARG A 57 -8.95 -9.36 -12.55
C ARG A 57 -9.78 -8.19 -12.03
N VAL A 58 -9.75 -7.05 -12.72
CA VAL A 58 -10.54 -5.88 -12.31
C VAL A 58 -12.03 -6.16 -12.41
N ARG A 59 -12.47 -6.80 -13.50
CA ARG A 59 -13.88 -7.22 -13.64
C ARG A 59 -14.32 -8.18 -12.54
N THR A 60 -13.46 -9.11 -12.12
CA THR A 60 -13.73 -10.02 -11.00
C THR A 60 -13.79 -9.29 -9.66
N LEU A 61 -12.88 -8.36 -9.39
CA LEU A 61 -12.91 -7.56 -8.15
C LEU A 61 -14.20 -6.74 -7.99
N LEU A 62 -14.80 -6.35 -9.11
CA LEU A 62 -15.99 -5.51 -9.17
C LEU A 62 -17.27 -6.28 -9.54
N SER A 63 -17.23 -7.61 -9.63
CA SER A 63 -18.35 -8.43 -10.14
C SER A 63 -19.56 -8.45 -9.22
N GLU A 64 -19.33 -8.33 -7.93
CA GLU A 64 -20.39 -8.38 -6.89
C GLU A 64 -20.97 -6.99 -6.60
N ARG A 65 -20.65 -5.96 -7.39
CA ARG A 65 -21.22 -4.63 -7.20
C ARG A 65 -22.74 -4.68 -7.35
N ARG A 66 -23.43 -4.07 -6.41
CA ARG A 66 -24.87 -3.82 -6.47
C ARG A 66 -25.18 -2.64 -7.39
N ASP A 67 -26.47 -2.42 -7.64
CA ASP A 67 -26.96 -1.31 -8.46
C ASP A 67 -26.58 0.08 -7.89
N ASP A 68 -26.40 0.18 -6.57
CA ASP A 68 -25.92 1.40 -5.89
C ASP A 68 -24.38 1.56 -5.93
N GLY A 69 -23.69 0.64 -6.60
CA GLY A 69 -22.25 0.59 -6.73
C GLY A 69 -21.51 0.00 -5.52
N THR A 70 -22.18 -0.30 -4.40
CA THR A 70 -21.55 -0.90 -3.20
C THR A 70 -21.30 -2.40 -3.37
N LEU A 71 -20.55 -2.99 -2.44
CA LEU A 71 -20.34 -4.44 -2.35
C LEU A 71 -21.18 -5.05 -1.22
N PRO A 72 -21.73 -6.27 -1.37
CA PRO A 72 -22.61 -6.88 -0.38
C PRO A 72 -21.92 -7.43 0.87
N PHE A 73 -20.68 -7.03 1.11
CA PHE A 73 -19.82 -7.60 2.13
C PHE A 73 -19.38 -6.56 3.15
N HIS A 74 -18.98 -7.02 4.34
CA HIS A 74 -18.35 -6.15 5.32
C HIS A 74 -17.05 -5.56 4.71
N PRO A 75 -16.77 -4.24 4.86
CA PRO A 75 -15.71 -3.57 4.09
C PRO A 75 -14.32 -4.19 4.26
N TYR A 76 -13.97 -4.60 5.47
CA TYR A 76 -12.67 -5.25 5.79
C TYR A 76 -12.76 -6.73 6.14
N GLY A 77 -13.72 -7.13 6.99
CA GLY A 77 -13.89 -8.52 7.43
C GLY A 77 -14.10 -9.56 6.32
N ALA A 78 -14.59 -9.16 5.15
CA ALA A 78 -14.59 -10.02 3.96
C ALA A 78 -13.25 -9.87 3.22
N THR A 79 -12.26 -10.66 3.62
CA THR A 79 -10.91 -10.61 3.04
C THR A 79 -10.96 -10.75 1.52
N TRP A 80 -10.34 -9.82 0.80
CA TRP A 80 -10.30 -9.71 -0.68
C TRP A 80 -11.60 -9.30 -1.39
N TYR A 81 -12.76 -9.37 -0.72
CA TYR A 81 -14.06 -9.06 -1.34
C TYR A 81 -14.72 -7.79 -0.81
N GLY A 82 -14.36 -7.36 0.40
CA GLY A 82 -14.88 -6.13 0.98
C GLY A 82 -14.32 -4.88 0.30
N ALA A 83 -15.07 -3.77 0.35
CA ALA A 83 -14.71 -2.53 -0.31
C ALA A 83 -13.30 -2.00 0.04
N HIS A 84 -12.83 -2.20 1.29
CA HIS A 84 -11.46 -1.85 1.69
C HIS A 84 -10.43 -2.61 0.85
N TRP A 85 -10.55 -3.94 0.80
CA TRP A 85 -9.60 -4.78 0.07
C TRP A 85 -9.69 -4.61 -1.45
N VAL A 86 -10.89 -4.41 -1.99
CA VAL A 86 -11.08 -4.17 -3.42
C VAL A 86 -10.39 -2.87 -3.85
N LEU A 87 -10.54 -1.77 -3.09
CA LEU A 87 -9.84 -0.52 -3.38
C LEU A 87 -8.31 -0.68 -3.32
N VAL A 88 -7.80 -1.40 -2.32
CA VAL A 88 -6.36 -1.69 -2.21
C VAL A 88 -5.87 -2.50 -3.40
N ALA A 89 -6.61 -3.54 -3.80
CA ALA A 89 -6.26 -4.38 -4.94
C ALA A 89 -6.26 -3.59 -6.25
N LEU A 90 -7.26 -2.74 -6.49
CA LEU A 90 -7.31 -1.87 -7.68
C LEU A 90 -6.09 -0.91 -7.72
N ALA A 91 -5.75 -0.31 -6.58
CA ALA A 91 -4.58 0.55 -6.47
C ALA A 91 -3.27 -0.21 -6.74
N GLU A 92 -3.12 -1.44 -6.22
CA GLU A 92 -1.97 -2.32 -6.49
C GLU A 92 -1.85 -2.73 -7.96
N LEU A 93 -2.98 -2.99 -8.61
CA LEU A 93 -3.02 -3.33 -10.03
C LEU A 93 -2.68 -2.13 -10.93
N GLY A 94 -2.71 -0.91 -10.41
CA GLY A 94 -2.46 0.31 -11.17
C GLY A 94 -3.69 0.83 -11.92
N TYR A 95 -4.89 0.54 -11.40
CA TYR A 95 -6.16 1.01 -11.97
C TYR A 95 -6.15 2.53 -12.23
N PRO A 96 -6.81 3.03 -13.29
CA PRO A 96 -6.91 4.46 -13.57
C PRO A 96 -7.41 5.26 -12.37
N GLY A 97 -6.77 6.38 -12.07
CA GLY A 97 -7.25 7.28 -11.02
C GLY A 97 -8.40 8.18 -11.50
N GLY A 98 -9.22 8.64 -10.57
CA GLY A 98 -10.34 9.56 -10.82
C GLY A 98 -11.63 8.91 -11.32
N ASP A 99 -11.75 7.58 -11.23
CA ASP A 99 -13.00 6.89 -11.57
C ASP A 99 -14.05 7.06 -10.47
N GLU A 100 -15.00 7.96 -10.71
CA GLU A 100 -16.10 8.26 -9.79
C GLU A 100 -17.02 7.06 -9.52
N SER A 101 -17.02 6.02 -10.37
CA SER A 101 -17.79 4.80 -10.11
C SER A 101 -17.29 4.01 -8.89
N LEU A 102 -16.12 4.35 -8.36
CA LEU A 102 -15.56 3.79 -7.12
C LEU A 102 -15.96 4.56 -5.86
N ILE A 103 -16.64 5.72 -5.98
CA ILE A 103 -17.08 6.51 -4.82
C ILE A 103 -17.94 5.70 -3.85
N PRO A 104 -18.91 4.87 -4.27
CA PRO A 104 -19.69 4.05 -3.33
C PRO A 104 -18.81 3.11 -2.49
N LEU A 105 -17.74 2.54 -3.06
CA LEU A 105 -16.78 1.70 -2.32
C LEU A 105 -15.97 2.54 -1.33
N ARG A 106 -15.56 3.76 -1.72
CA ARG A 106 -14.90 4.72 -0.81
C ARG A 106 -15.80 5.02 0.39
N GLU A 107 -17.06 5.37 0.16
CA GLU A 107 -18.02 5.68 1.24
C GLU A 107 -18.22 4.47 2.15
N GLN A 108 -18.34 3.28 1.58
CA GLN A 108 -18.50 2.04 2.34
C GLN A 108 -17.26 1.75 3.20
N ALA A 109 -16.04 1.96 2.68
CA ALA A 109 -14.80 1.74 3.41
C ALA A 109 -14.55 2.80 4.50
N LEU A 110 -14.65 4.09 4.16
CA LEU A 110 -14.48 5.20 5.11
C LEU A 110 -15.57 5.21 6.18
N GLY A 111 -16.82 4.95 5.81
CA GLY A 111 -17.94 4.86 6.73
C GLY A 111 -17.70 3.84 7.84
N TRP A 112 -17.01 2.74 7.53
CA TRP A 112 -16.58 1.78 8.54
C TRP A 112 -15.30 2.20 9.28
N VAL A 113 -14.22 2.61 8.60
CA VAL A 113 -12.94 2.98 9.26
C VAL A 113 -13.07 4.20 10.20
N LEU A 114 -14.06 5.06 9.96
CA LEU A 114 -14.37 6.21 10.80
C LEU A 114 -15.52 5.96 11.78
N SER A 115 -16.08 4.74 11.81
CA SER A 115 -17.16 4.38 12.71
C SER A 115 -16.72 4.21 14.16
N GLU A 116 -17.70 4.32 15.06
CA GLU A 116 -17.54 4.01 16.49
C GLU A 116 -17.19 2.53 16.73
N GLU A 117 -17.71 1.63 15.89
CA GLU A 117 -17.35 0.21 15.92
C GLU A 117 -15.85 0.02 15.67
N TYR A 118 -15.32 0.66 14.62
CA TYR A 118 -13.90 0.60 14.30
C TYR A 118 -13.05 1.14 15.45
N ARG A 119 -13.43 2.31 15.98
CA ARG A 119 -12.74 2.95 17.10
C ARG A 119 -12.62 2.02 18.30
N THR A 120 -13.72 1.42 18.72
CA THR A 120 -13.77 0.53 19.90
C THR A 120 -12.97 -0.77 19.68
N ARG A 121 -12.98 -1.30 18.45
CA ARG A 121 -12.36 -2.59 18.14
C ARG A 121 -10.87 -2.48 17.80
N HIS A 122 -10.44 -1.42 17.13
CA HIS A 122 -9.11 -1.35 16.52
C HIS A 122 -8.18 -0.32 17.14
N ILE A 123 -8.70 0.59 17.98
CA ILE A 123 -7.89 1.58 18.70
C ILE A 123 -7.81 1.19 20.18
N GLY A 124 -6.63 1.29 20.77
CA GLY A 124 -6.41 0.95 22.17
C GLY A 124 -5.10 1.51 22.71
N GLN A 125 -4.66 0.94 23.83
CA GLN A 125 -3.38 1.26 24.43
C GLN A 125 -2.75 0.01 25.06
N VAL A 126 -1.41 -0.02 25.12
CA VAL A 126 -0.61 -1.03 25.82
C VAL A 126 0.57 -0.33 26.48
N ARG A 127 0.72 -0.51 27.81
CA ARG A 127 1.82 0.09 28.59
C ARG A 127 1.98 1.61 28.39
N GLY A 128 0.87 2.33 28.24
CA GLY A 128 0.85 3.77 28.00
C GLY A 128 1.15 4.20 26.56
N LEU A 129 1.39 3.26 25.64
CA LEU A 129 1.54 3.53 24.20
C LEU A 129 0.23 3.25 23.47
N PRO A 130 -0.13 4.03 22.43
CA PRO A 130 -1.31 3.77 21.62
C PRO A 130 -1.19 2.46 20.84
N THR A 131 -2.28 1.73 20.61
CA THR A 131 -2.33 0.63 19.65
C THR A 131 -3.35 0.93 18.57
N LEU A 132 -2.99 0.62 17.32
CA LEU A 132 -3.82 0.81 16.14
C LEU A 132 -3.56 -0.34 15.16
N HIS A 133 -4.60 -0.84 14.51
CA HIS A 133 -4.44 -1.58 13.26
C HIS A 133 -4.07 -0.62 12.11
N ALA A 134 -2.89 -0.02 12.20
CA ALA A 134 -2.38 0.99 11.28
C ALA A 134 -2.26 0.48 9.82
N SER A 135 -2.20 -0.83 9.62
CA SER A 135 -2.29 -1.48 8.32
C SER A 135 -3.64 -1.25 7.63
N ILE A 136 -4.74 -1.13 8.38
CA ILE A 136 -6.07 -0.87 7.82
C ILE A 136 -6.16 0.59 7.37
N ASP A 137 -5.85 1.53 8.27
CA ASP A 137 -5.84 2.97 7.96
C ASP A 137 -4.83 3.29 6.85
N GLY A 138 -3.61 2.74 6.93
CA GLY A 138 -2.55 2.95 5.96
C GLY A 138 -2.88 2.40 4.58
N ASN A 139 -3.41 1.18 4.47
CA ASN A 139 -3.82 0.63 3.17
C ASN A 139 -4.96 1.45 2.55
N LEU A 140 -5.96 1.86 3.34
CA LEU A 140 -7.06 2.66 2.81
C LEU A 140 -6.56 4.03 2.35
N LEU A 141 -5.77 4.73 3.18
CA LEU A 141 -5.15 6.01 2.80
C LEU A 141 -4.35 5.88 1.51
N TRP A 142 -3.49 4.86 1.41
CA TRP A 142 -2.68 4.63 0.23
C TRP A 142 -3.54 4.36 -1.01
N ALA A 143 -4.60 3.55 -0.89
CA ALA A 143 -5.52 3.25 -1.98
C ALA A 143 -6.28 4.50 -2.45
N LEU A 144 -6.83 5.30 -1.53
CA LEU A 144 -7.56 6.52 -1.85
C LEU A 144 -6.68 7.55 -2.57
N LEU A 145 -5.44 7.75 -2.10
CA LEU A 145 -4.47 8.63 -2.75
C LEU A 145 -4.05 8.11 -4.13
N SER A 146 -3.88 6.79 -4.27
CA SER A 146 -3.44 6.16 -5.53
C SER A 146 -4.52 6.18 -6.60
N LEU A 147 -5.79 6.00 -6.20
CA LEU A 147 -6.96 6.00 -7.08
C LEU A 147 -7.53 7.40 -7.32
N GLY A 148 -6.98 8.45 -6.69
CA GLY A 148 -7.52 9.81 -6.81
C GLY A 148 -8.92 9.96 -6.22
N LEU A 149 -9.22 9.21 -5.15
CA LEU A 149 -10.51 9.19 -4.46
C LEU A 149 -10.46 9.88 -3.08
N ALA A 150 -9.29 10.32 -2.66
CA ALA A 150 -9.09 11.01 -1.38
C ALA A 150 -9.88 12.33 -1.33
N ASP A 151 -10.55 12.54 -0.21
CA ASP A 151 -11.17 13.82 0.20
C ASP A 151 -10.64 14.21 1.59
N GLU A 152 -11.27 15.18 2.26
CA GLU A 152 -10.83 15.69 3.56
C GLU A 152 -10.65 14.60 4.63
N ARG A 153 -11.38 13.49 4.54
CA ARG A 153 -11.30 12.37 5.49
C ARG A 153 -9.98 11.60 5.40
N ALA A 154 -9.24 11.75 4.30
CA ALA A 154 -7.87 11.22 4.21
C ALA A 154 -6.95 11.85 5.26
N GLU A 155 -7.15 13.13 5.59
CA GLU A 155 -6.37 13.82 6.63
C GLU A 155 -6.70 13.32 8.05
N GLU A 156 -7.91 12.79 8.28
CA GLU A 156 -8.25 12.13 9.54
C GLU A 156 -7.44 10.85 9.72
N LEU A 157 -7.29 10.04 8.66
CA LEU A 157 -6.45 8.84 8.67
C LEU A 157 -4.98 9.20 8.91
N VAL A 158 -4.46 10.23 8.23
CA VAL A 158 -3.09 10.74 8.43
C VAL A 158 -2.91 11.16 9.88
N THR A 159 -3.80 11.98 10.42
CA THR A 159 -3.72 12.48 11.80
C THR A 159 -3.72 11.32 12.81
N ARG A 160 -4.57 10.30 12.59
CA ARG A 160 -4.60 9.10 13.43
C ARG A 160 -3.31 8.29 13.34
N LEU A 161 -2.76 8.10 12.14
CA LEU A 161 -1.49 7.41 11.94
C LEU A 161 -0.34 8.13 12.66
N LEU A 162 -0.24 9.45 12.51
CA LEU A 162 0.78 10.27 13.18
C LEU A 162 0.66 10.20 14.71
N ALA A 163 -0.57 10.30 15.23
CA ALA A 163 -0.83 10.26 16.67
C ALA A 163 -0.57 8.89 17.31
N THR A 164 -0.51 7.82 16.52
CA THR A 164 -0.34 6.43 16.99
C THR A 164 1.03 5.85 16.69
N GLN A 165 1.94 6.63 16.11
CA GLN A 165 3.32 6.21 15.87
C GLN A 165 4.08 6.09 17.21
N TRP A 166 4.78 4.97 17.40
CA TRP A 166 5.55 4.70 18.61
C TRP A 166 6.89 5.46 18.62
N PRO A 167 7.54 5.59 19.79
CA PRO A 167 8.86 6.23 19.89
C PRO A 167 9.96 5.58 19.03
N ASP A 168 9.85 4.29 18.71
CA ASP A 168 10.77 3.60 17.80
C ASP A 168 10.48 3.87 16.32
N GLY A 169 9.46 4.69 16.02
CA GLY A 169 9.05 5.07 14.67
C GLY A 169 8.04 4.14 14.02
N GLY A 170 7.75 2.97 14.59
CA GLY A 170 6.78 2.04 14.01
C GLY A 170 5.36 2.16 14.56
N TRP A 171 4.53 1.16 14.25
CA TRP A 171 3.19 0.98 14.78
C TRP A 171 3.00 -0.44 15.33
N ASN A 172 2.02 -0.60 16.21
CA ASN A 172 1.66 -1.89 16.76
C ASN A 172 0.16 -1.98 17.02
N CYS A 173 -0.45 -3.10 16.62
CA CYS A 173 -1.85 -3.40 16.86
C CYS A 173 -2.05 -4.34 18.07
N ASP A 174 -0.98 -4.99 18.55
CA ASP A 174 -1.05 -5.98 19.62
C ASP A 174 -1.23 -5.32 20.99
N ARG A 175 -2.38 -5.59 21.62
CA ARG A 175 -2.74 -5.11 22.96
C ARG A 175 -1.94 -5.80 24.09
N HIS A 176 -1.15 -6.81 23.75
CA HIS A 176 -0.25 -7.52 24.66
C HIS A 176 1.22 -7.26 24.36
N ALA A 177 1.54 -6.33 23.45
CA ALA A 177 2.91 -6.02 23.08
C ALA A 177 3.78 -5.61 24.28
N SER A 178 5.08 -5.85 24.16
CA SER A 178 6.06 -5.51 25.19
C SER A 178 6.21 -3.99 25.42
N GLY A 179 5.71 -3.16 24.51
CA GLY A 179 5.90 -1.70 24.50
C GLY A 179 7.32 -1.26 24.15
N ARG A 180 8.18 -2.19 23.68
CA ARG A 180 9.59 -1.89 23.36
C ARG A 180 9.88 -1.79 21.87
N VAL A 181 9.16 -2.58 21.08
CA VAL A 181 9.36 -2.68 19.63
C VAL A 181 8.02 -2.73 18.92
N SER A 182 7.92 -1.98 17.85
CA SER A 182 6.79 -1.97 16.93
C SER A 182 6.75 -3.22 16.05
N SER A 183 5.57 -3.53 15.52
CA SER A 183 5.39 -4.64 14.59
C SER A 183 5.95 -4.28 13.21
N PHE A 184 6.71 -5.19 12.63
CA PHE A 184 7.42 -4.95 11.37
C PHE A 184 6.46 -4.69 10.21
N VAL A 185 5.48 -5.57 10.02
CA VAL A 185 4.49 -5.48 8.93
C VAL A 185 3.51 -4.34 9.19
N GLU A 186 3.07 -4.17 10.43
CA GLU A 186 2.16 -3.08 10.83
C GLU A 186 2.79 -1.70 10.59
N SER A 187 4.12 -1.62 10.52
CA SER A 187 4.85 -0.38 10.26
C SER A 187 5.07 -0.09 8.78
N LEU A 188 5.13 -1.11 7.91
CA LEU A 188 5.50 -0.95 6.50
C LEU A 188 4.39 -0.25 5.70
N ILE A 189 3.15 -0.67 5.95
CA ILE A 189 1.96 -0.19 5.25
C ILE A 189 1.70 1.30 5.52
N PRO A 190 1.61 1.78 6.79
CA PRO A 190 1.42 3.22 7.05
C PRO A 190 2.61 4.06 6.59
N LEU A 191 3.85 3.55 6.65
CA LEU A 191 5.02 4.23 6.06
C LEU A 191 4.79 4.52 4.57
N ARG A 192 4.35 3.52 3.79
CA ARG A 192 4.07 3.67 2.36
C ARG A 192 2.96 4.71 2.10
N ALA A 193 1.91 4.70 2.92
CA ALA A 193 0.79 5.63 2.79
C ALA A 193 1.22 7.07 3.07
N LEU A 194 1.94 7.30 4.18
CA LEU A 194 2.47 8.61 4.55
C LEU A 194 3.54 9.12 3.58
N ALA A 195 4.33 8.24 2.97
CA ALA A 195 5.29 8.61 1.94
C ALA A 195 4.59 9.15 0.68
N LEU A 196 3.52 8.48 0.24
CA LEU A 196 2.70 8.97 -0.87
C LEU A 196 1.98 10.27 -0.51
N HIS A 197 1.45 10.38 0.71
CA HIS A 197 0.83 11.61 1.20
C HIS A 197 1.81 12.79 1.18
N ALA A 198 3.00 12.62 1.78
CA ALA A 198 4.04 13.66 1.81
C ALA A 198 4.49 14.06 0.41
N GLN A 199 4.61 13.11 -0.53
CA GLN A 199 4.93 13.39 -1.93
C GLN A 199 3.86 14.27 -2.62
N ARG A 200 2.58 14.06 -2.29
CA ARG A 200 1.45 14.76 -2.92
C ARG A 200 1.18 16.13 -2.33
N THR A 201 1.35 16.27 -1.01
CA THR A 201 0.94 17.46 -0.26
C THR A 201 2.11 18.35 0.14
N GLY A 202 3.33 17.80 0.20
CA GLY A 202 4.49 18.48 0.78
C GLY A 202 4.45 18.58 2.31
N ARG A 203 3.51 17.88 2.99
CA ARG A 203 3.33 17.97 4.45
C ARG A 203 4.54 17.41 5.20
N GLU A 204 5.17 18.24 6.03
CA GLU A 204 6.43 17.92 6.69
C GLU A 204 6.30 16.83 7.76
N ASP A 205 5.25 16.86 8.59
CA ASP A 205 5.06 15.85 9.65
C ASP A 205 4.89 14.41 9.11
N SER A 206 4.32 14.27 7.91
CA SER A 206 4.18 13.01 7.19
C SER A 206 5.53 12.53 6.68
N ARG A 207 6.38 13.45 6.19
CA ARG A 207 7.76 13.17 5.81
C ARG A 207 8.58 12.74 7.02
N ASP A 208 8.46 13.44 8.15
CA ASP A 208 9.19 13.12 9.38
C ASP A 208 8.76 11.76 9.94
N ALA A 209 7.46 11.46 9.92
CA ALA A 209 6.94 10.16 10.31
C ALA A 209 7.49 9.04 9.43
N VAL A 210 7.61 9.24 8.12
CA VAL A 210 8.24 8.27 7.20
C VAL A 210 9.70 8.03 7.54
N VAL A 211 10.46 9.10 7.84
CA VAL A 211 11.88 8.98 8.23
C VAL A 211 12.01 8.16 9.51
N ARG A 212 11.21 8.47 10.55
CA ARG A 212 11.20 7.69 11.80
C ARG A 212 10.77 6.25 11.55
N ALA A 213 9.76 6.03 10.71
CA ALA A 213 9.29 4.70 10.38
C ALA A 213 10.32 3.85 9.64
N GLY A 214 11.35 4.45 9.04
CA GLY A 214 12.48 3.72 8.47
C GLY A 214 13.37 3.05 9.52
N GLU A 215 13.46 3.59 10.73
CA GLU A 215 14.38 3.12 11.78
C GLU A 215 14.15 1.66 12.19
N PRO A 216 12.91 1.18 12.42
CA PRO A 216 12.66 -0.22 12.67
C PRO A 216 13.20 -1.13 11.58
N PHE A 217 13.05 -0.77 10.30
CA PHE A 217 13.50 -1.58 9.17
C PHE A 217 15.03 -1.58 9.04
N LEU A 218 15.66 -0.41 9.14
CA LEU A 218 17.10 -0.25 8.93
C LEU A 218 17.92 -0.86 10.07
N SER A 219 17.49 -0.67 11.33
CA SER A 219 18.09 -1.34 12.50
C SER A 219 18.08 -2.87 12.41
N ARG A 220 17.17 -3.42 11.61
CA ARG A 220 16.99 -4.85 11.34
C ARG A 220 17.66 -5.31 10.03
N GLN A 221 18.38 -4.44 9.33
CA GLN A 221 18.86 -4.70 7.97
C GLN A 221 17.76 -5.30 7.08
N LEU A 222 16.53 -4.80 7.21
CA LEU A 222 15.30 -5.22 6.52
C LEU A 222 14.75 -6.62 6.84
N PHE A 223 15.56 -7.57 7.34
CA PHE A 223 15.10 -8.96 7.50
C PHE A 223 15.66 -9.70 8.72
N ARG A 224 16.52 -9.06 9.52
CA ARG A 224 17.21 -9.66 10.66
C ARG A 224 16.61 -9.24 11.99
N ARG A 225 16.64 -10.14 12.97
CA ARG A 225 16.31 -9.83 14.37
C ARG A 225 17.39 -8.94 14.97
N ILE A 226 16.99 -7.99 15.82
CA ILE A 226 17.92 -7.12 16.55
C ILE A 226 18.78 -7.92 17.53
N GLY A 227 18.18 -8.88 18.24
CA GLY A 227 18.84 -9.56 19.35
C GLY A 227 20.01 -10.46 18.96
N ASP A 228 19.90 -11.19 17.86
CA ASP A 228 20.88 -12.22 17.45
C ASP A 228 21.32 -12.12 15.98
N GLY A 229 20.78 -11.17 15.21
CA GLY A 229 21.12 -10.98 13.79
C GLY A 229 20.61 -12.07 12.85
N THR A 230 19.84 -13.05 13.34
CA THR A 230 19.28 -14.13 12.52
C THR A 230 18.11 -13.64 11.67
N VAL A 231 17.75 -14.38 10.63
CA VAL A 231 16.58 -14.07 9.78
C VAL A 231 15.30 -14.14 10.62
N MET A 232 14.44 -13.11 10.52
CA MET A 232 13.19 -13.04 11.28
C MET A 232 12.25 -14.20 11.00
N ALA A 233 12.01 -14.46 9.72
CA ALA A 233 11.21 -15.56 9.23
C ALA A 233 11.66 -15.93 7.82
N LYS A 234 11.52 -17.20 7.45
CA LYS A 234 11.96 -17.71 6.13
C LYS A 234 11.33 -16.95 4.95
N SER A 235 10.11 -16.45 5.11
CA SER A 235 9.43 -15.66 4.08
C SER A 235 10.17 -14.36 3.71
N PHE A 236 10.98 -13.80 4.61
CA PHE A 236 11.71 -12.55 4.35
C PHE A 236 12.87 -12.71 3.36
N VAL A 237 13.30 -13.94 3.08
CA VAL A 237 14.33 -14.24 2.07
C VAL A 237 13.74 -14.87 0.82
N GLN A 238 12.41 -14.77 0.65
CA GLN A 238 11.70 -15.24 -0.53
C GLN A 238 11.10 -14.04 -1.28
N LEU A 239 11.13 -14.11 -2.61
CA LEU A 239 10.42 -13.16 -3.45
C LEU A 239 8.91 -13.36 -3.24
N HIS A 240 8.21 -12.31 -2.83
CA HIS A 240 6.77 -12.30 -2.66
C HIS A 240 6.21 -10.96 -3.12
N PHE A 241 4.95 -10.99 -3.58
CA PHE A 241 4.20 -9.81 -3.98
C PHE A 241 2.71 -10.05 -3.73
N PRO A 242 1.95 -9.07 -3.20
CA PRO A 242 2.43 -7.86 -2.55
C PRO A 242 3.19 -8.18 -1.24
N CYS A 243 4.04 -7.25 -0.81
CA CYS A 243 4.75 -7.31 0.47
C CYS A 243 3.96 -6.67 1.60
#